data_AF-A0A285ZW80-F1
#
_entry.id   AF-A0A285ZW80-F1
#
_cell.length_a   1.000
_cell.length_b   1.000
_cell.length_c   1.000
_cell.angle_alpha   90.00
_cell.angle_beta   90.00
_cell.angle_gamma   90.00
#
_symmetry.space_group_name_H-M   'P 1'
#
loop_
_entity.id
_entity.type
_entity.pdbx_description
1 polymer ?
#
loop_
_entity_poly.entity_id
_entity_poly.type
_entity_poly.pdbx_seq_one_letter_code
_entity_poly.pdbx_strand_id
1 'polypeptide(L)'
;MGTIEILTGSSFSVRKNEWKTLWSGMVLLWMMVLAGCNPKPAPSFEGTFVNAASSEFSEAFDTLRVEKVGELDYLIYRSTGIVIIDEQGKKAKPVIQRESWKLQFDQERKLLLERSKGRELKMLDDALVLEKAVYQRLH
;
A
#
# COMPACT_ATOMS: atom_id res chain seq x y z
N MET A 1 21.16 50.22 72.08
CA MET A 1 21.42 50.47 70.64
C MET A 1 22.25 49.31 70.13
N GLY A 2 21.84 48.48 69.17
CA GLY A 2 20.68 48.52 68.29
C GLY A 2 20.28 47.12 67.83
N THR A 3 19.03 47.01 67.42
CA THR A 3 18.39 45.85 66.79
C THR A 3 18.88 45.69 65.36
N ILE A 4 19.15 44.45 64.93
CA ILE A 4 19.35 44.11 63.52
C ILE A 4 18.08 43.40 63.05
N GLU A 5 17.31 44.10 62.22
CA GLU A 5 16.12 43.56 61.57
C GLU A 5 16.52 42.69 60.36
N ILE A 6 15.92 41.50 60.28
CA ILE A 6 16.09 40.55 59.18
C ILE A 6 15.25 41.04 58.00
N LEU A 7 15.91 41.45 56.92
CA LEU A 7 15.25 41.91 55.70
C LEU A 7 14.73 40.74 54.85
N THR A 8 13.42 40.83 54.63
CA THR A 8 12.71 40.56 53.37
C THR A 8 12.62 39.12 52.89
N GLY A 9 11.50 38.48 53.23
CA GLY A 9 10.91 37.42 52.41
C GLY A 9 10.43 37.98 51.07
N SER A 10 10.96 37.46 49.97
CA SER A 10 10.41 37.67 48.64
C SER A 10 9.19 36.77 48.46
N SER A 11 8.00 37.35 48.58
CA SER A 11 6.74 36.73 48.22
C SER A 11 6.70 36.52 46.69
N PHE A 12 6.92 35.27 46.25
CA PHE A 12 6.77 34.88 44.85
C PHE A 12 5.28 34.60 44.57
N SER A 13 4.51 35.66 44.32
CA SER A 13 3.12 35.53 43.89
C SER A 13 3.07 35.14 42.41
N VAL A 14 3.11 33.84 42.10
CA VAL A 14 2.76 33.37 40.76
C VAL A 14 1.29 33.71 40.54
N ARG A 15 1.01 34.60 39.58
CA ARG A 15 -0.35 35.00 39.24
C ARG A 15 -1.09 33.76 38.75
N LYS A 16 -2.22 33.45 39.39
CA LYS A 16 -3.17 32.34 39.04
C LYS A 16 -3.63 32.33 37.56
N ASN A 17 -3.29 33.37 36.79
CA ASN A 17 -3.65 33.55 35.39
C ASN A 17 -2.60 32.94 34.43
N GLU A 18 -1.35 32.73 34.86
CA GLU A 18 -0.28 32.12 34.02
C GLU A 18 -0.47 30.62 33.80
N TRP A 19 -1.13 29.93 34.74
CA TRP A 19 -1.37 28.49 34.58
C TRP A 19 -2.41 28.18 33.49
N LYS A 20 -3.36 29.11 33.28
CA LYS A 20 -4.39 28.98 32.23
C LYS A 20 -3.82 29.18 30.83
N THR A 21 -2.86 30.10 30.67
CA THR A 21 -2.19 30.34 29.38
C THR A 21 -1.24 29.20 29.03
N LEU A 22 -0.54 28.62 30.01
CA LEU A 22 0.30 27.43 29.81
C LEU A 22 -0.54 26.20 29.43
N TRP A 23 -1.69 25.97 30.08
CA TRP A 23 -2.57 24.86 29.76
C TRP A 23 -3.22 25.04 28.38
N SER A 24 -3.69 26.25 28.06
CA SER A 24 -4.25 26.58 26.74
C SER A 24 -3.21 26.39 25.62
N GLY A 25 -1.95 26.76 25.84
CA GLY A 25 -0.87 26.53 24.87
C GLY A 25 -0.57 25.04 24.66
N MET A 26 -0.60 24.24 25.72
CA MET A 26 -0.34 22.81 25.64
C MET A 26 -1.45 22.04 24.91
N VAL A 27 -2.72 22.42 25.09
CA VAL A 27 -3.86 21.84 24.35
C VAL A 27 -3.77 22.17 22.85
N LEU A 28 -3.38 23.40 22.50
CA LEU A 28 -3.27 23.83 21.11
C LEU A 28 -2.11 23.14 20.39
N LEU A 29 -0.99 22.93 21.09
CA LEU A 29 0.14 22.13 20.59
C LEU A 29 -0.26 20.65 20.38
N TRP A 30 -1.04 20.07 21.30
CA TRP A 30 -1.51 18.69 21.20
C TRP A 30 -2.46 18.47 20.01
N MET A 31 -3.31 19.46 19.68
CA MET A 31 -4.17 19.40 18.49
C MET A 31 -3.38 19.42 17.18
N MET A 32 -2.22 20.09 17.11
CA MET A 32 -1.39 20.09 15.90
C MET A 32 -0.71 18.74 15.64
N VAL A 33 -0.42 17.94 16.67
CA VAL A 33 0.20 16.61 16.52
C VAL A 33 -0.77 15.59 15.92
N LEU A 34 -2.09 15.79 16.08
CA LEU A 34 -3.11 14.87 15.56
C LEU A 34 -3.48 15.09 14.08
N ALA A 35 -3.09 16.22 13.48
CA ALA A 35 -3.43 16.56 12.09
C ALA A 35 -2.51 15.90 11.03
N GLY A 36 -1.45 15.20 11.45
CA GLY A 36 -0.41 14.68 10.55
C GLY A 36 -0.58 13.25 10.05
N CYS A 37 -1.60 12.50 10.52
CA CYS A 37 -1.76 11.09 10.16
C CYS A 37 -2.80 10.94 9.04
N ASN A 38 -2.38 11.09 7.79
CA ASN A 38 -3.16 10.64 6.63
C ASN A 38 -2.74 9.19 6.30
N PRO A 39 -3.44 8.16 6.82
CA PRO A 39 -3.16 6.80 6.40
C PRO A 39 -3.40 6.71 4.88
N LYS A 40 -2.37 6.29 4.14
CA LYS A 40 -2.56 5.95 2.73
C LYS A 40 -3.63 4.85 2.68
N PRO A 41 -4.64 4.96 1.80
CA PRO A 41 -5.61 3.89 1.62
C PRO A 41 -4.87 2.60 1.29
N ALA A 42 -5.30 1.48 1.89
CA ALA A 42 -4.69 0.19 1.63
C ALA A 42 -4.79 -0.14 0.14
N PRO A 43 -3.73 -0.69 -0.48
CA PRO A 43 -3.75 -1.02 -1.89
C PRO A 43 -4.81 -2.08 -2.18
N SER A 44 -5.69 -1.80 -3.14
CA SER A 44 -6.77 -2.71 -3.55
C SER A 44 -6.25 -3.79 -4.48
N PHE A 45 -6.69 -5.03 -4.32
CA PHE A 45 -6.39 -6.09 -5.28
C PHE A 45 -7.06 -5.89 -6.63
N GLU A 46 -8.13 -5.12 -6.70
CA GLU A 46 -8.89 -4.90 -7.93
C GLU A 46 -8.11 -4.05 -8.93
N GLY A 47 -8.14 -4.43 -10.20
CA GLY A 47 -7.47 -3.69 -11.27
C GLY A 47 -6.93 -4.56 -12.39
N THR A 48 -6.22 -3.94 -13.30
CA THR A 48 -5.48 -4.62 -14.37
C THR A 48 -3.98 -4.46 -14.11
N PHE A 49 -3.26 -5.57 -14.19
CA PHE A 49 -1.84 -5.66 -13.92
C PHE A 49 -1.15 -6.32 -15.09
N VAL A 50 0.04 -5.85 -15.45
CA VAL A 50 0.78 -6.32 -16.61
C VAL A 50 2.19 -6.72 -16.24
N ASN A 51 2.66 -7.79 -16.86
CA ASN A 51 4.04 -8.22 -16.89
C ASN A 51 4.43 -8.37 -18.36
N ALA A 52 5.63 -7.91 -18.70
CA ALA A 52 6.20 -8.12 -20.02
C ALA A 52 7.66 -8.56 -19.88
N ALA A 53 8.09 -9.48 -20.73
CA ALA A 53 9.47 -9.93 -20.85
C ALA A 53 9.84 -9.97 -22.33
N SER A 54 11.06 -9.58 -22.66
CA SER A 54 11.56 -9.58 -24.04
C SER A 54 12.97 -10.13 -24.11
N SER A 55 13.28 -10.72 -25.25
CA SER A 55 14.56 -11.31 -25.62
C SER A 55 14.79 -11.08 -27.13
N GLU A 56 15.97 -11.44 -27.63
CA GLU A 56 16.27 -11.35 -29.07
C GLU A 56 15.37 -12.24 -29.94
N PHE A 57 14.79 -13.29 -29.36
CA PHE A 57 14.02 -14.31 -30.08
C PHE A 57 12.51 -14.24 -29.80
N SER A 58 12.07 -13.51 -28.78
CA SER A 58 10.67 -13.48 -28.39
C SER A 58 10.29 -12.33 -27.47
N GLU A 59 9.02 -11.95 -27.54
CA GLU A 59 8.35 -11.07 -26.59
C GLU A 59 7.19 -11.84 -25.93
N ALA A 60 7.13 -11.80 -24.60
CA ALA A 60 6.06 -12.35 -23.81
C ALA A 60 5.32 -11.23 -23.06
N PHE A 61 4.00 -11.29 -23.08
CA PHE A 61 3.10 -10.38 -22.40
C PHE A 61 2.17 -11.19 -21.52
N ASP A 62 1.91 -10.71 -20.32
CA ASP A 62 1.00 -11.36 -19.40
C ASP A 62 0.18 -10.32 -18.66
N THR A 63 -1.13 -10.38 -18.83
CA THR A 63 -2.08 -9.45 -18.23
C THR A 63 -2.95 -10.19 -17.25
N LEU A 64 -3.03 -9.69 -16.01
CA LEU A 64 -3.96 -10.13 -14.98
C LEU A 64 -4.99 -9.04 -14.73
N ARG A 65 -6.28 -9.37 -14.84
CA ARG A 65 -7.38 -8.53 -14.37
C ARG A 65 -8.02 -9.20 -13.17
N VAL A 66 -8.10 -8.45 -12.08
CA VAL A 66 -8.62 -8.89 -10.80
C VAL A 66 -9.92 -8.15 -10.51
N GLU A 67 -10.99 -8.90 -10.29
CA GLU A 67 -12.31 -8.37 -9.96
C GLU A 67 -12.79 -8.91 -8.63
N LYS A 68 -13.35 -8.05 -7.80
CA LYS A 68 -14.03 -8.48 -6.57
C LYS A 68 -15.47 -8.88 -6.91
N VAL A 69 -15.85 -10.12 -6.54
CA VAL A 69 -17.17 -10.69 -6.84
C VAL A 69 -17.99 -11.03 -5.60
N GLY A 70 -17.37 -10.92 -4.42
CA GLY A 70 -18.01 -11.09 -3.11
C GLY A 70 -17.22 -10.36 -2.03
N GLU A 71 -17.58 -10.57 -0.77
CA GLU A 71 -16.87 -9.90 0.34
C GLU A 71 -15.39 -10.31 0.40
N LEU A 72 -15.13 -11.61 0.23
CA LEU A 72 -13.80 -12.22 0.24
C LEU A 72 -13.45 -12.91 -1.07
N ASP A 73 -14.36 -12.95 -2.04
CA ASP A 73 -14.18 -13.71 -3.27
C ASP A 73 -13.78 -12.81 -4.44
N TYR A 74 -12.81 -13.28 -5.22
CA TYR A 74 -12.23 -12.57 -6.36
C TYR A 74 -12.21 -13.49 -7.58
N LEU A 75 -12.37 -12.88 -8.75
CA LEU A 75 -12.25 -13.53 -10.04
C LEU A 75 -11.04 -12.96 -10.77
N ILE A 76 -10.18 -13.85 -11.24
CA ILE A 76 -9.00 -13.51 -12.02
C ILE A 76 -9.25 -13.86 -13.47
N TYR A 77 -8.91 -12.94 -14.36
CA TYR A 77 -8.82 -13.15 -15.79
C TYR A 77 -7.37 -12.93 -16.20
N ARG A 78 -6.71 -13.96 -16.73
CA ARG A 78 -5.35 -13.86 -17.25
C ARG A 78 -5.34 -14.03 -18.76
N SER A 79 -4.54 -13.21 -19.42
CA SER A 79 -4.22 -13.34 -20.83
C SER A 79 -2.71 -13.33 -21.00
N THR A 80 -2.14 -14.43 -21.47
CA THR A 80 -0.71 -14.56 -21.76
C THR A 80 -0.52 -14.62 -23.27
N GLY A 81 0.36 -13.78 -23.80
CA GLY A 81 0.69 -13.69 -25.22
C GLY A 81 2.19 -13.92 -25.43
N ILE A 82 2.56 -14.68 -26.47
CA ILE A 82 3.94 -14.85 -26.89
C ILE A 82 4.06 -14.51 -28.37
N VAL A 83 5.06 -13.71 -28.73
CA VAL A 83 5.43 -13.34 -30.09
C VAL A 83 6.84 -13.85 -30.32
N ILE A 84 7.03 -14.69 -31.36
CA ILE A 84 8.36 -15.15 -31.78
C ILE A 84 8.94 -14.12 -32.77
N ILE A 85 10.23 -13.85 -32.63
CA ILE A 85 11.02 -12.97 -33.49
C ILE A 85 12.00 -13.86 -34.26
N ASP A 86 11.99 -13.77 -35.58
CA ASP A 86 12.95 -14.51 -36.42
C ASP A 86 14.33 -13.83 -36.48
N GLU A 87 15.29 -14.49 -37.12
CA GLU A 87 16.67 -13.99 -37.27
C GLU A 87 16.75 -12.65 -38.03
N GLN A 88 15.72 -12.30 -38.79
CA GLN A 88 15.61 -11.03 -39.51
C GLN A 88 14.89 -9.95 -38.68
N GLY A 89 14.52 -10.25 -37.43
CA GLY A 89 13.81 -9.35 -36.52
C GLY A 89 12.30 -9.27 -36.77
N LYS A 90 11.73 -10.13 -37.62
CA LYS A 90 10.32 -10.09 -37.98
C LYS A 90 9.49 -10.85 -36.94
N LYS A 91 8.44 -10.19 -36.47
CA LYS A 91 7.49 -10.72 -35.48
C LYS A 91 6.47 -11.64 -36.15
N ALA A 92 6.32 -12.84 -35.60
CA ALA A 92 5.25 -13.76 -35.95
C ALA A 92 3.90 -13.31 -35.39
N LYS A 93 2.82 -13.99 -35.79
CA LYS A 93 1.50 -13.78 -35.18
C LYS A 93 1.54 -14.19 -33.71
N PRO A 94 1.00 -13.38 -32.78
CA PRO A 94 0.98 -13.73 -31.36
C PRO A 94 0.16 -14.99 -31.10
N VAL A 95 0.68 -15.85 -30.23
CA VAL A 95 -0.07 -16.96 -29.63
C VAL A 95 -0.62 -16.47 -28.30
N ILE A 96 -1.95 -16.46 -28.15
CA ILE A 96 -2.62 -15.95 -26.95
C ILE A 96 -3.34 -17.09 -26.24
N GLN A 97 -3.06 -17.25 -24.95
CA GLN A 97 -3.78 -18.13 -24.05
C GLN A 97 -4.56 -17.30 -23.03
N ARG A 98 -5.76 -17.75 -22.69
CA ARG A 98 -6.60 -17.13 -21.66
C ARG A 98 -7.00 -18.17 -20.62
N GLU A 99 -6.95 -17.78 -19.37
CA GLU A 99 -7.49 -18.56 -18.24
C GLU A 99 -8.24 -17.65 -17.28
N SER A 100 -9.21 -18.21 -16.58
CA SER A 100 -9.92 -17.53 -15.50
C SER A 100 -10.10 -18.46 -14.32
N TRP A 101 -9.95 -17.95 -13.10
CA TRP A 101 -10.13 -18.74 -11.88
C TRP A 101 -10.52 -17.86 -10.70
N LYS A 102 -11.06 -18.50 -9.66
CA LYS A 102 -11.50 -17.82 -8.44
C LYS A 102 -10.44 -17.89 -7.35
N LEU A 103 -10.35 -16.83 -6.57
CA LEU A 103 -9.53 -16.75 -5.37
C LEU A 103 -10.39 -16.31 -4.19
N GLN A 104 -9.94 -16.67 -3.00
CA GLN A 104 -10.50 -16.18 -1.76
C GLN A 104 -9.44 -15.39 -1.00
N PHE A 105 -9.83 -14.27 -0.41
CA PHE A 105 -8.97 -13.47 0.42
C PHE A 105 -8.75 -14.14 1.78
N ASP A 106 -7.49 -14.41 2.07
CA ASP A 106 -7.01 -14.87 3.37
C ASP A 106 -6.73 -13.65 4.26
N GLN A 107 -7.57 -13.48 5.28
CA GLN A 107 -7.47 -12.35 6.20
C GLN A 107 -6.24 -12.40 7.12
N GLU A 108 -5.72 -13.60 7.42
CA GLU A 108 -4.56 -13.79 8.29
C GLU A 108 -3.28 -13.44 7.54
N ARG A 109 -3.15 -13.96 6.31
CA ARG A 109 -1.95 -13.79 5.47
C ARG A 109 -1.98 -12.55 4.59
N LYS A 110 -3.13 -11.86 4.50
CA LYS A 110 -3.38 -10.67 3.66
C LYS A 110 -3.05 -10.90 2.18
N LEU A 111 -3.49 -12.04 1.65
CA LEU A 111 -3.27 -12.44 0.25
C LEU A 111 -4.50 -13.13 -0.33
N LEU A 112 -4.54 -13.27 -1.66
CA LEU A 112 -5.55 -14.06 -2.35
C LEU A 112 -5.02 -15.48 -2.60
N LEU A 113 -5.83 -16.49 -2.27
CA LEU A 113 -5.45 -17.90 -2.39
C LEU A 113 -6.41 -18.68 -3.28
N GLU A 114 -5.85 -19.44 -4.22
CA GLU A 114 -6.59 -20.40 -5.05
C GLU A 114 -6.56 -21.77 -4.37
N ARG A 115 -7.71 -22.26 -3.92
CA ARG A 115 -7.78 -23.57 -3.25
C ARG A 115 -7.50 -24.74 -4.18
N SER A 116 -7.72 -24.60 -5.50
CA SER A 116 -7.62 -25.72 -6.44
C SER A 116 -6.19 -26.05 -6.88
N LYS A 117 -5.35 -25.05 -7.19
CA LYS A 117 -3.95 -25.27 -7.61
C LYS A 117 -2.93 -24.68 -6.64
N GLY A 118 -3.38 -24.07 -5.54
CA GLY A 118 -2.50 -23.48 -4.54
C GLY A 118 -1.82 -22.18 -4.99
N ARG A 119 -2.36 -21.48 -6.01
CA ARG A 119 -1.82 -20.20 -6.46
C ARG A 119 -2.04 -19.13 -5.40
N GLU A 120 -1.02 -18.33 -5.14
CA GLU A 120 -1.06 -17.23 -4.18
C GLU A 120 -0.80 -15.91 -4.89
N LEU A 121 -1.58 -14.90 -4.51
CA LEU A 121 -1.53 -13.57 -5.08
C LEU A 121 -1.39 -12.54 -3.97
N LYS A 122 -0.23 -11.86 -3.96
CA LYS A 122 0.14 -10.91 -2.91
C LYS A 122 0.26 -9.50 -3.50
N MET A 123 -0.31 -8.52 -2.81
CA MET A 123 -0.09 -7.11 -3.12
C MET A 123 1.21 -6.63 -2.46
N LEU A 124 2.08 -5.99 -3.24
CA LEU A 124 3.28 -5.31 -2.77
C LEU A 124 3.24 -3.87 -3.30
N ASP A 125 2.90 -2.93 -2.43
CA ASP A 125 2.60 -1.54 -2.79
C ASP A 125 1.56 -1.46 -3.91
N ASP A 126 1.97 -1.14 -5.15
CA ASP A 126 1.11 -1.07 -6.33
C ASP A 126 1.37 -2.18 -7.35
N ALA A 127 2.17 -3.17 -6.98
CA ALA A 127 2.49 -4.34 -7.78
C ALA A 127 1.80 -5.59 -7.23
N LEU A 128 1.36 -6.44 -8.15
CA LEU A 128 0.73 -7.71 -7.84
C LEU A 128 1.73 -8.84 -8.09
N VAL A 129 1.96 -9.68 -7.10
CA VAL A 129 2.87 -10.83 -7.20
C VAL A 129 2.06 -12.11 -7.28
N LEU A 130 2.20 -12.82 -8.39
CA LEU A 130 1.68 -14.18 -8.57
C LEU A 130 2.87 -15.14 -8.62
N GLU A 131 3.00 -15.99 -7.61
CA GLU A 131 4.15 -16.87 -7.43
C GLU A 131 5.51 -16.11 -7.43
N LYS A 132 6.21 -16.09 -8.57
CA LYS A 132 7.49 -15.38 -8.75
C LYS A 132 7.38 -14.21 -9.74
N ALA A 133 6.25 -14.05 -10.41
CA ALA A 133 6.04 -13.01 -11.41
C ALA A 133 5.48 -11.76 -10.73
N VAL A 134 6.12 -10.61 -11.02
CA VAL A 134 5.68 -9.30 -10.54
C VAL A 134 4.94 -8.60 -11.68
N TYR A 135 3.74 -8.12 -11.41
CA TYR A 135 2.90 -7.40 -12.35
C TYR A 135 2.72 -5.97 -11.87
N GLN A 136 2.91 -5.02 -12.77
CA GLN A 136 2.71 -3.60 -12.48
C GLN A 136 1.25 -3.23 -12.74
N ARG A 137 0.64 -2.42 -11.87
CA ARG A 137 -0.70 -1.90 -12.13
C ARG A 137 -0.68 -1.02 -13.37
N LEU A 138 -1.68 -1.21 -14.22
CA LEU A 138 -1.95 -0.32 -15.34
C LEU A 138 -2.79 0.86 -14.81
N HIS A 139 -2.22 2.07 -14.83
CA HIS A 139 -2.88 3.32 -14.41
C HIS A 139 -3.94 3.80 -15.40
#